data_AF-A0A963PUS0-F1
#
_entry.id   AF-A0A963PUS0-F1
#
_cell.length_a   1.000
_cell.length_b   1.000
_cell.length_c   1.000
_cell.angle_alpha   90.00
_cell.angle_beta   90.00
_cell.angle_gamma   90.00
#
_symmetry.space_group_name_H-M   'P 1'
#
loop_
_entity.id
_entity.type
_entity.pdbx_description
1 polymer ?
#
loop_
_entity_poly.entity_id
_entity_poly.type
_entity_poly.pdbx_seq_one_letter_code
_entity_poly.pdbx_strand_id
1 'polypeptide(L)' 'MHVLTILGGGSAYTPGLLQALIAHADELPLTTVRLYDTDAARL' A
#
# COMPACT_ATOMS: atom_id res chain seq x y z
N MET A 1 -5.16 3.41 16.10
CA MET A 1 -4.12 3.02 15.12
C MET A 1 -4.83 2.60 13.85
N HIS A 2 -4.56 3.26 12.72
CA HIS A 2 -5.26 3.00 11.45
C HIS A 2 -4.37 2.18 10.52
N VAL A 3 -4.94 1.15 9.89
CA VAL A 3 -4.26 0.31 8.90
C VAL A 3 -4.93 0.54 7.55
N LEU A 4 -4.18 1.08 6.59
CA LEU A 4 -4.64 1.13 5.20
C LEU A 4 -4.38 -0.24 4.56
N THR A 5 -5.42 -0.89 4.03
CA THR A 5 -5.27 -2.16 3.29
C THR A 5 -5.50 -1.91 1.81
N ILE A 6 -4.54 -2.31 0.97
CA ILE A 6 -4.64 -2.27 -0.49
C ILE A 6 -5.06 -3.66 -0.98
N LEU A 7 -6.24 -3.75 -1.58
CA LEU A 7 -6.71 -4.96 -2.27
C LEU A 7 -6.22 -4.92 -3.72
N GLY A 8 -5.52 -5.97 -4.17
CA GLY A 8 -4.80 -5.98 -5.45
C GLY A 8 -3.33 -5.56 -5.32
N GLY A 9 -2.70 -5.91 -4.19
CA GLY A 9 -1.33 -5.54 -3.86
C GLY A 9 -0.28 -5.98 -4.88
N GLY A 10 -0.52 -7.06 -5.64
CA GLY A 10 0.38 -7.53 -6.69
C GLY A 10 0.30 -6.74 -8.00
N SER A 11 -0.47 -5.65 -8.04
CA SER A 11 -0.50 -4.74 -9.18
C SER A 11 0.86 -4.09 -9.44
N ALA A 12 1.26 -3.98 -10.71
CA ALA A 12 2.45 -3.24 -11.11
C ALA A 12 2.40 -1.74 -10.73
N TYR A 13 1.21 -1.24 -10.39
CA TYR A 13 1.01 0.13 -9.89
C TYR A 13 1.24 0.28 -8.38
N THR A 14 1.21 -0.81 -7.61
CA THR A 14 1.35 -0.76 -6.13
C THR A 14 2.64 -0.07 -5.69
N PRO A 15 3.83 -0.30 -6.29
CA PRO A 15 5.04 0.42 -5.93
C PRO A 15 4.94 1.94 -6.08
N GLY A 16 4.25 2.44 -7.12
CA GLY A 16 4.05 3.88 -7.34
C GLY A 16 3.10 4.49 -6.31
N LEU A 17 2.02 3.76 -5.98
CA LEU A 17 1.11 4.16 -4.91
C LEU A 17 1.82 4.25 -3.55
N LEU A 18 2.64 3.25 -3.20
CA LEU A 18 3.41 3.25 -1.95
C LEU A 18 4.40 4.42 -1.90
N GLN A 19 5.07 4.74 -3.01
CA GLN A 19 5.94 5.92 -3.08
C GLN A 19 5.18 7.22 -2.82
N ALA A 20 3.98 7.38 -3.39
CA ALA A 20 3.13 8.53 -3.12
C ALA A 20 2.72 8.61 -1.63
N LEU A 21 2.32 7.49 -1.02
CA LEU A 21 1.96 7.46 0.41
C LEU A 21 3.14 7.85 1.31
N ILE A 22 4.36 7.45 0.96
CA ILE A 22 5.58 7.84 1.70
C ILE A 22 5.88 9.32 1.49
N ALA A 23 5.79 9.82 0.25
CA ALA A 23 6.04 11.22 -0.07
C ALA A 23 5.07 12.19 0.63
N HIS A 24 3.85 11.73 0.93
CA HIS A 24 2.81 12.50 1.61
C HIS A 24 2.53 12.00 3.04
N ALA A 25 3.52 11.37 3.70
CA ALA A 25 3.34 10.79 5.03
C ALA A 25 2.95 11.84 6.11
N ASP A 26 3.34 13.10 5.93
CA ASP A 26 2.98 14.20 6.84
C ASP A 26 1.51 14.62 6.73
N GLU A 27 0.87 14.36 5.59
CA GLU A 27 -0.54 14.69 5.33
C GLU A 27 -1.47 13.56 5.79
N LEU A 28 -0.98 12.33 5.75
CA LEU A 28 -1.72 11.14 6.13
C LEU A 28 -0.85 10.30 7.09
N PRO A 29 -1.07 10.40 8.42
CA PRO A 29 -0.21 9.77 9.44
C PRO A 29 -0.46 8.26 9.54
N LEU A 30 -0.29 7.54 8.43
CA LEU A 30 -0.33 6.10 8.36
C LEU A 30 0.95 5.55 8.97
N THR A 31 0.79 4.64 9.92
CA THR A 31 1.90 3.88 10.51
C THR A 31 1.98 2.47 9.95
N THR A 32 0.97 2.04 9.19
CA THR A 32 0.89 0.68 8.65
C THR A 32 0.08 0.67 7.35
N VAL A 33 0.70 0.13 6.30
CA VAL A 33 0.03 -0.25 5.06
C VAL A 33 0.13 -1.76 4.92
N ARG A 34 -0.99 -2.41 4.61
CA ARG A 34 -1.08 -3.84 4.37
C ARG A 34 -1.44 -4.09 2.91
N LEU A 35 -0.71 -4.98 2.26
CA LEU A 35 -1.02 -5.44 0.92
C LEU A 35 -1.77 -6.77 0.99
N TYR A 36 -2.78 -6.93 0.15
CA TYR A 36 -3.49 -8.18 -0.04
C TYR A 36 -3.67 -8.42 -1.54
N ASP A 37 -3.40 -9.64 -1.98
CA ASP A 37 -3.73 -10.12 -3.32
C ASP A 37 -4.19 -11.58 -3.22
N THR A 38 -5.04 -12.01 -4.15
CA THR A 38 -5.44 -13.42 -4.25
C THR A 38 -4.39 -14.25 -4.98
N ASP A 39 -3.51 -13.62 -5.75
CA ASP A 39 -2.36 -14.25 -6.40
C ASP A 39 -1.08 -13.99 -5.61
N ALA A 40 -0.68 -14.98 -4.79
CA ALA A 40 0.50 -14.88 -3.94
C ALA A 40 1.83 -14.76 -4.70
N ALA A 41 1.88 -15.17 -5.98
CA ALA A 41 3.10 -15.05 -6.77
C ALA A 41 3.30 -13.63 -7.33
N ARG A 42 2.23 -12.83 -7.38
CA ARG A 42 2.27 -11.44 -7.84
C ARG A 42 2.44 -10.44 -6.71
N LEU A 43 2.04 -10.81 -5.49
CA LEU A 43 2.18 -9.99 -4.28
C LEU A 43 3.65 -9.84 -3.87
#